data_AF-A0A9Q5CAR7-F1
#
_entry.id   AF-A0A9Q5CAR7-F1
#
_cell.length_a   1.000
_cell.length_b   1.000
_cell.length_c   1.000
_cell.angle_alpha   90.00
_cell.angle_beta   90.00
_cell.angle_gamma   90.00
#
_symmetry.space_group_name_H-M   'P 1'
#
loop_
_entity.id
_entity.type
_entity.pdbx_description
1 polymer ?
#
loop_
_entity_poly.entity_id
_entity_poly.type
_entity_poly.pdbx_seq_one_letter_code
_entity_poly.pdbx_strand_id
1 'polypeptide(L)'
;MGIETPPHHPNKLVIRETLSAASAELCTLAALSKEIQWAISSLLEKDQHPDLFVELQILQDIDRLQQTLVDLGNMMRVLSANSAFNSIDRETLMQTVQLESLKARLFVGKNAVFEQSDGEVTWL
;
A
#
# COMPACT_ATOMS: atom_id res chain seq x y z
N MET A 1 38.32 -28.81 7.11
CA MET A 1 37.16 -28.52 6.26
C MET A 1 36.23 -27.61 7.06
N GLY A 2 36.36 -26.29 6.89
CA GLY A 2 35.41 -25.35 7.45
C GLY A 2 34.21 -25.29 6.52
N ILE A 3 33.01 -25.60 7.03
CA ILE A 3 31.78 -25.34 6.30
C ILE A 3 31.54 -23.85 6.44
N GLU A 4 31.89 -23.08 5.41
CA GLU A 4 31.48 -21.69 5.28
C GLU A 4 29.96 -21.65 5.13
N THR A 5 29.25 -21.46 6.23
CA THR A 5 27.85 -21.06 6.19
C THR A 5 27.77 -19.67 5.56
N PRO A 6 26.95 -19.46 4.50
CA PRO A 6 26.83 -18.17 3.86
C PRO A 6 26.21 -17.15 4.84
N PRO A 7 26.50 -15.85 4.69
CA PRO A 7 25.96 -14.83 5.58
C PRO A 7 24.45 -14.74 5.33
N HIS A 8 23.66 -15.28 6.25
CA HIS A 8 22.25 -14.94 6.37
C HIS A 8 22.19 -13.44 6.65
N HIS A 9 21.74 -12.62 5.69
CA HIS A 9 21.43 -11.21 5.95
C HIS A 9 20.13 -11.17 6.76
N PRO A 10 20.15 -10.97 8.09
CA PRO A 10 18.94 -10.95 8.92
C PRO A 10 17.96 -9.85 8.47
N ASN A 11 18.48 -8.79 7.83
CA ASN A 11 17.73 -7.62 7.43
C ASN A 11 16.71 -7.91 6.31
N LYS A 12 17.03 -8.80 5.35
CA LYS A 12 16.12 -9.09 4.23
C LYS A 12 14.88 -9.89 4.68
N LEU A 13 15.05 -10.80 5.63
CA LEU A 13 13.94 -11.58 6.19
C LEU A 13 13.00 -10.68 7.01
N VAL A 14 13.58 -9.82 7.86
CA VAL A 14 12.80 -8.85 8.64
C VAL A 14 12.03 -7.90 7.73
N ILE A 15 12.66 -7.32 6.71
CA ILE A 15 11.98 -6.44 5.73
C ILE A 15 10.81 -7.18 5.05
N ARG A 16 11.02 -8.43 4.64
CA ARG A 16 9.98 -9.25 4.01
C ARG A 16 8.78 -9.45 4.93
N GLU A 17 9.04 -9.83 6.18
CA GLU A 17 8.01 -10.06 7.20
C GLU A 17 7.26 -8.77 7.53
N THR A 18 7.97 -7.65 7.72
CA THR A 18 7.36 -6.34 7.96
C THR A 18 6.47 -5.91 6.78
N LEU A 19 6.93 -6.05 5.54
CA LEU A 19 6.12 -5.72 4.35
C LEU A 19 4.89 -6.64 4.22
N SER A 20 5.04 -7.92 4.58
CA SER A 20 3.92 -8.86 4.57
C SER A 20 2.89 -8.52 5.66
N ALA A 21 3.33 -8.16 6.86
CA ALA A 21 2.46 -7.73 7.95
C ALA A 21 1.72 -6.44 7.60
N ALA A 22 2.44 -5.43 7.09
CA ALA A 22 1.85 -4.17 6.64
C ALA A 22 0.82 -4.40 5.52
N SER A 23 1.10 -5.31 4.57
CA SER A 23 0.14 -5.69 3.53
C SER A 23 -1.16 -6.26 4.13
N ALA A 24 -1.05 -7.16 5.11
CA ALA A 24 -2.19 -7.77 5.78
C ALA A 24 -3.01 -6.74 6.60
N GLU A 25 -2.34 -5.84 7.30
CA GLU A 25 -2.98 -4.74 8.04
C GLU A 25 -3.74 -3.81 7.09
N LEU A 26 -3.13 -3.41 5.96
CA LEU A 26 -3.79 -2.57 4.96
C LEU A 26 -5.02 -3.25 4.34
N CYS A 27 -4.95 -4.56 4.05
CA CYS A 27 -6.10 -5.32 3.59
C CYS A 27 -7.21 -5.40 4.65
N THR A 28 -6.84 -5.53 5.92
CA THR A 28 -7.78 -5.55 7.05
C THR A 28 -8.47 -4.19 7.19
N LEU A 29 -7.72 -3.09 7.13
CA LEU A 29 -8.27 -1.73 7.17
C LEU A 29 -9.20 -1.46 5.97
N ALA A 30 -8.89 -1.98 4.79
CA ALA A 30 -9.76 -1.88 3.63
C ALA A 30 -11.10 -2.63 3.86
N ALA A 31 -11.05 -3.83 4.44
CA ALA A 31 -12.25 -4.59 4.78
C ALA A 31 -13.11 -3.86 5.83
N LEU A 32 -12.48 -3.32 6.88
CA LEU A 32 -13.18 -2.53 7.90
C LEU A 32 -13.80 -1.25 7.32
N SER A 33 -13.12 -0.59 6.38
CA SER A 33 -13.65 0.59 5.68
C SER A 33 -14.94 0.24 4.92
N LYS A 34 -14.99 -0.94 4.31
CA LYS A 34 -16.19 -1.43 3.61
C LYS A 34 -17.34 -1.72 4.58
N GLU A 35 -17.05 -2.30 5.74
CA GLU A 35 -18.05 -2.53 6.79
C GLU A 35 -18.63 -1.21 7.32
N ILE A 36 -17.78 -0.20 7.53
CA ILE A 36 -18.20 1.16 7.90
C ILE A 36 -19.08 1.76 6.79
N GLN A 37 -18.70 1.61 5.52
CA GLN A 37 -19.52 2.07 4.39
C GLN A 37 -20.92 1.45 4.43
N TRP A 38 -21.02 0.13 4.64
CA TRP A 38 -22.30 -0.56 4.74
C TRP A 38 -23.13 -0.12 5.95
N ALA A 39 -22.50 0.08 7.10
CA ALA A 39 -23.17 0.59 8.29
C ALA A 39 -23.75 1.99 8.04
N ILE A 40 -22.96 2.88 7.43
CA ILE A 40 -23.40 4.23 7.08
C ILE A 40 -24.52 4.18 6.04
N SER A 41 -24.38 3.41 4.96
CA SER A 41 -25.46 3.23 3.98
C SER A 41 -26.77 2.76 4.61
N SER A 42 -26.73 1.82 5.56
CA SER A 42 -27.94 1.34 6.24
C SER A 42 -28.56 2.38 7.17
N LEU A 43 -27.75 3.28 7.76
CA LEU A 43 -28.26 4.42 8.53
C LEU A 43 -28.91 5.45 7.61
N LEU A 44 -28.30 5.69 6.44
CA LEU A 44 -28.80 6.59 5.40
C LEU A 44 -30.02 6.08 4.63
N GLU A 45 -30.47 4.85 4.87
CA GLU A 45 -31.73 4.34 4.32
C GLU A 45 -32.92 4.58 5.26
N LYS A 46 -32.66 4.91 6.53
CA LYS A 46 -33.67 4.91 7.61
C LYS A 46 -34.15 6.28 8.03
N ASP A 47 -33.44 7.35 7.66
CA ASP A 47 -33.79 8.72 8.05
C ASP A 47 -34.34 9.54 6.85
N GLN A 48 -35.03 10.64 7.14
CA GLN A 48 -35.32 11.64 6.11
C GLN A 48 -34.09 12.54 5.98
N HIS A 49 -33.49 12.54 4.79
CA HIS A 49 -32.19 13.16 4.53
C HIS A 49 -32.34 14.55 3.90
N PRO A 50 -32.29 15.64 4.69
CA PRO A 50 -32.33 16.99 4.15
C PRO A 50 -31.07 17.36 3.34
N ASP A 51 -29.96 16.61 3.50
CA ASP A 51 -28.67 16.91 2.86
C ASP A 51 -28.00 15.66 2.26
N LEU A 52 -28.74 14.98 1.37
CA LEU A 52 -28.33 13.77 0.64
C LEU A 52 -26.96 13.91 -0.05
N PHE A 53 -26.56 15.13 -0.44
CA PHE A 53 -25.29 15.38 -1.11
C PHE A 53 -24.09 15.10 -0.19
N VAL A 54 -24.13 15.59 1.05
CA VAL A 54 -23.03 15.40 2.03
C VAL A 54 -22.88 13.93 2.38
N GLU A 55 -24.00 13.23 2.52
CA GLU A 55 -24.04 11.82 2.89
C GLU A 55 -23.49 10.91 1.78
N LEU A 56 -23.83 11.21 0.52
CA LEU A 56 -23.24 10.54 -0.63
C LEU A 56 -21.73 10.83 -0.76
N GLN A 57 -21.29 12.05 -0.44
CA GLN A 57 -19.87 12.40 -0.45
C GLN A 57 -19.09 11.56 0.58
N ILE A 58 -19.63 11.35 1.78
CA ILE A 58 -19.01 10.51 2.82
C ILE A 58 -18.85 9.06 2.30
N LEU A 59 -19.87 8.50 1.66
CA LEU A 59 -19.78 7.15 1.09
C LEU A 59 -18.73 7.03 -0.02
N GLN A 60 -18.60 8.07 -0.85
CA GLN A 60 -17.58 8.13 -1.90
C GLN A 60 -16.16 8.27 -1.32
N ASP A 61 -16.00 9.07 -0.26
CA ASP A 61 -14.71 9.24 0.41
C ASP A 61 -14.24 7.94 1.07
N ILE A 62 -15.16 7.17 1.66
CA ILE A 62 -14.87 5.85 2.23
C ILE A 62 -14.49 4.84 1.14
N ASP A 63 -15.21 4.81 0.02
CA ASP A 63 -14.86 3.96 -1.12
C ASP A 63 -13.46 4.28 -1.65
N ARG A 64 -13.12 5.57 -1.78
CA ARG A 64 -11.78 6.01 -2.20
C ARG A 64 -10.70 5.61 -1.19
N LEU A 65 -10.98 5.69 0.10
CA LEU A 65 -10.08 5.23 1.16
C LEU A 65 -9.85 3.71 1.04
N GLN A 66 -10.92 2.93 0.89
CA GLN A 66 -10.84 1.48 0.70
C GLN A 66 -9.96 1.13 -0.52
N GLN A 67 -10.20 1.76 -1.67
CA GLN A 67 -9.39 1.52 -2.88
C GLN A 67 -7.92 1.87 -2.67
N THR A 68 -7.64 2.97 -1.99
CA THR A 68 -6.27 3.39 -1.65
C THR A 68 -5.58 2.34 -0.77
N LEU A 69 -6.26 1.84 0.26
CA LEU A 69 -5.73 0.83 1.17
C LEU A 69 -5.46 -0.50 0.46
N VAL A 70 -6.36 -0.93 -0.45
CA VAL A 70 -6.17 -2.14 -1.27
C VAL A 70 -4.94 -2.00 -2.17
N ASP A 71 -4.80 -0.89 -2.87
CA ASP A 71 -3.67 -0.64 -3.77
C ASP A 71 -2.33 -0.64 -3.02
N LEU A 72 -2.27 0.02 -1.86
CA LEU A 72 -1.08 0.00 -1.00
C LEU A 72 -0.79 -1.39 -0.46
N GLY A 73 -1.81 -2.13 -0.02
CA GLY A 73 -1.66 -3.51 0.45
C GLY A 73 -1.11 -4.43 -0.64
N ASN A 74 -1.60 -4.29 -1.88
CA ASN A 74 -1.10 -5.02 -3.04
C ASN A 74 0.36 -4.68 -3.36
N MET A 75 0.71 -3.39 -3.29
CA MET A 75 2.08 -2.92 -3.49
C MET A 75 3.04 -3.55 -2.46
N MET A 76 2.68 -3.50 -1.17
CA MET A 76 3.48 -4.10 -0.09
C MET A 76 3.63 -5.62 -0.24
N ARG A 77 2.59 -6.30 -0.73
CA ARG A 77 2.65 -7.74 -1.05
C ARG A 77 3.65 -8.04 -2.16
N VAL A 78 3.64 -7.26 -3.23
CA VAL A 78 4.60 -7.41 -4.34
C VAL A 78 6.03 -7.10 -3.89
N LEU A 79 6.22 -6.05 -3.07
CA LEU A 79 7.52 -5.73 -2.47
C LEU A 79 8.01 -6.87 -1.56
N SER A 80 7.15 -7.43 -0.72
CA SER A 80 7.49 -8.56 0.15
C SER A 80 7.87 -9.81 -0.66
N ALA A 81 7.09 -10.14 -1.70
CA ALA A 81 7.35 -11.29 -2.57
C ALA A 81 8.67 -11.16 -3.35
N ASN A 82 9.08 -9.93 -3.66
CA ASN A 82 10.29 -9.64 -4.42
C ASN A 82 11.46 -9.14 -3.55
N SER A 83 11.34 -9.16 -2.22
CA SER A 83 12.37 -8.69 -1.27
C SER A 83 13.70 -9.47 -1.35
N ALA A 84 13.69 -10.64 -1.99
CA ALA A 84 14.90 -11.39 -2.32
C ALA A 84 15.72 -10.74 -3.45
N PHE A 85 15.07 -10.00 -4.35
CA PHE A 85 15.69 -9.31 -5.47
C PHE A 85 16.20 -7.93 -5.04
N ASN A 86 17.32 -7.49 -5.64
CA ASN A 86 17.91 -6.18 -5.34
C ASN A 86 17.17 -5.02 -6.04
N SER A 87 16.24 -5.32 -6.96
CA SER A 87 15.47 -4.33 -7.69
C SER A 87 14.13 -4.89 -8.14
N ILE A 88 13.09 -4.07 -8.12
CA ILE A 88 11.76 -4.36 -8.67
C ILE A 88 11.52 -3.39 -9.81
N ASP A 89 11.02 -3.92 -10.93
CA ASP A 89 10.69 -3.09 -12.08
C ASP A 89 9.53 -2.13 -11.75
N ARG A 90 9.68 -0.88 -12.20
CA ARG A 90 8.71 0.20 -11.94
C ARG A 90 7.36 -0.11 -12.56
N GLU A 91 7.33 -0.70 -13.76
CA GLU A 91 6.07 -1.05 -14.42
C GLU A 91 5.31 -2.11 -13.64
N THR A 92 6.02 -3.12 -13.15
CA THR A 92 5.47 -4.15 -12.25
C THR A 92 4.82 -3.53 -11.01
N LEU A 93 5.48 -2.54 -10.39
CA LEU A 93 4.97 -1.85 -9.21
C LEU A 93 3.82 -0.88 -9.54
N MET A 94 3.81 -0.28 -10.73
CA MET A 94 2.70 0.56 -11.20
C MET A 94 1.43 -0.24 -11.46
N GLN A 95 1.56 -1.47 -11.95
CA GLN A 95 0.43 -2.36 -12.24
C GLN A 95 -0.29 -2.84 -10.97
N THR A 96 0.33 -2.76 -9.79
CA THR A 96 -0.31 -3.15 -8.52
C THR A 96 -1.30 -2.10 -8.00
N VAL A 97 -1.18 -0.87 -8.48
CA VAL A 97 -2.06 0.25 -8.12
C VAL A 97 -3.13 0.32 -9.21
N GLN A 98 -4.41 0.40 -8.86
CA GLN A 98 -5.50 0.58 -9.84
C GLN A 98 -6.00 2.02 -9.85
N LEU A 99 -5.94 2.70 -8.71
CA LEU A 99 -6.39 4.08 -8.55
C LEU A 99 -5.42 5.04 -9.27
N GLU A 100 -5.85 5.59 -10.40
CA GLU A 100 -5.04 6.51 -11.21
C GLU A 100 -4.56 7.74 -10.42
N SER A 101 -5.38 8.26 -9.50
CA SER A 101 -4.97 9.38 -8.64
C SER A 101 -3.85 8.99 -7.66
N LEU A 102 -3.80 7.74 -7.23
CA LEU A 102 -2.70 7.21 -6.41
C LEU A 102 -1.47 6.95 -7.28
N LYS A 103 -1.64 6.39 -8.48
CA LYS A 103 -0.54 6.24 -9.44
C LYS A 103 0.13 7.56 -9.74
N ALA A 104 -0.65 8.59 -10.04
CA ALA A 104 -0.14 9.92 -10.31
C ALA A 104 0.69 10.44 -9.12
N ARG A 105 0.24 10.27 -7.87
CA ARG A 105 1.01 10.74 -6.71
C ARG A 105 2.28 9.92 -6.44
N LEU A 106 2.21 8.60 -6.61
CA LEU A 106 3.34 7.71 -6.31
C LEU A 106 4.40 7.69 -7.42
N PHE A 107 4.01 7.89 -8.67
CA PHE A 107 4.87 7.68 -9.83
C PHE A 107 5.14 8.95 -10.65
N VAL A 108 4.64 10.13 -10.23
CA VAL A 108 5.07 11.42 -10.78
C VAL A 108 6.45 11.75 -10.20
N GLY A 109 7.48 11.44 -10.99
CA GLY A 109 8.87 11.68 -10.60
C GLY A 109 9.85 11.20 -11.67
N LYS A 110 9.86 11.85 -12.83
CA LYS A 110 10.95 11.74 -13.81
C LYS A 110 12.13 12.68 -13.50
N ASN A 111 12.08 13.47 -12.43
CA ASN A 111 13.08 14.49 -12.09
C ASN A 111 13.59 14.45 -10.63
N ALA A 112 13.28 13.42 -9.84
CA ALA A 112 14.05 13.20 -8.62
C ALA A 112 15.38 12.58 -9.06
N VAL A 113 16.35 13.44 -9.38
CA VAL A 113 17.76 13.05 -9.47
C VAL A 113 18.11 12.55 -8.08
N PHE A 114 18.02 11.23 -7.87
CA PHE A 114 18.80 10.60 -6.82
C PHE A 114 20.24 10.72 -7.32
N GLU A 115 20.91 11.81 -6.93
CA GLU A 115 22.37 11.82 -6.96
C GLU A 115 22.78 10.57 -6.19
N GLN A 116 23.37 9.62 -6.90
CA GLN A 116 24.16 8.58 -6.25
C GLN A 116 25.31 9.31 -5.57
N SER A 117 25.07 9.79 -4.35
CA SER A 117 26.14 10.05 -3.42
C SER A 117 26.73 8.69 -3.09
N ASP A 118 27.92 8.45 -3.61
CA ASP A 118 28.83 7.42 -3.15
C ASP A 118 28.98 7.55 -1.63
N GLY A 119 28.20 6.77 -0.89
CA GLY A 119 28.02 6.99 0.55
C GLY A 119 26.80 6.26 1.10
N GLU A 120 26.97 4.96 1.33
CA GLU A 120 26.33 4.20 2.41
C GLU A 120 24.92 4.67 2.84
N VAL A 121 23.89 4.18 2.16
CA VAL A 121 22.51 4.32 2.63
C VAL A 121 22.31 3.43 3.86
N THR A 122 22.47 4.02 5.03
CA THR A 122 22.13 3.41 6.32
C THR A 122 20.64 3.60 6.58
N TRP A 123 19.89 2.51 6.59
CA TRP A 123 18.53 2.50 7.13
C TRP A 123 18.62 2.30 8.64
N LEU A 124 18.31 3.36 9.41
CA LEU A 124 18.07 3.27 10.86
C LEU A 124 16.67 2.71 11.14
#